data_AF-A0A964FA82-F1
#
_entry.id   AF-A0A964FA82-F1
#
_cell.length_a   1.000
_cell.length_b   1.000
_cell.length_c   1.000
_cell.angle_alpha   90.00
_cell.angle_beta   90.00
_cell.angle_gamma   90.00
#
_symmetry.space_group_name_H-M   'P 1'
#
loop_
_entity.id
_entity.type
_entity.pdbx_description
1 polymer ?
#
loop_
_entity_poly.entity_id
_entity_poly.type
_entity_poly.pdbx_seq_one_letter_code
_entity_poly.pdbx_strand_id
1 'polypeptide(L)'
;MIEWVMLFALGFCTAGLIAMLSIPAIWRRAAKITGRRIRGALPVSMSEIQADKDQMRAEFAMAARKLERSIDELKQKTARHQADIGKRDEMIRNQKVEITNRKRTEEELLARIDSLESRLGKQEKSLASRDKTIEAKDTTLAEREAILSRKEAELTELSTQSDTRRVEVVALKTRVEALNATISEREEEIGKRDKKILDRDEKISRLERTLAEREADLSAREAELRRLRQSIEKQEKTIAEVDANIAGMKRALNAERAMVKEKEKEIGDIQKSMTDRNSEAGRLAAQLASANKSRVRAEEKLKRAMADVKQSGKTSRPSAPGGAVATGANAPSGSDKEWEVEKRENALLRERLNDLAAEVVTLTTALDGEDGEIATMAKDVAATAEPANDDNSPRSLAERIRALQSQVARH
;
A
#
# COMPACT_ATOMS: atom_id res chain seq x y z
N MET A 1 -189.38 116.77 98.07
CA MET A 1 -188.14 116.08 97.64
C MET A 1 -187.59 115.07 98.66
N ILE A 2 -187.76 115.24 99.98
CA ILE A 2 -187.11 114.34 100.97
C ILE A 2 -187.85 113.00 101.17
N GLU A 3 -189.18 112.99 101.19
CA GLU A 3 -190.01 111.80 101.47
C GLU A 3 -189.71 110.59 100.55
N TRP A 4 -189.65 110.82 99.24
CA TRP A 4 -189.28 109.80 98.25
C TRP A 4 -187.85 109.26 98.45
N VAL A 5 -186.91 110.10 98.90
CA VAL A 5 -185.53 109.67 99.21
C VAL A 5 -185.50 108.80 100.47
N MET A 6 -186.33 109.11 101.48
CA MET A 6 -186.43 108.30 102.69
C MET A 6 -187.04 106.91 102.41
N LEU A 7 -188.07 106.83 101.56
CA LEU A 7 -188.62 105.56 101.10
C LEU A 7 -187.62 104.74 100.29
N PHE A 8 -186.83 105.37 99.42
CA PHE A 8 -185.78 104.70 98.67
C PHE A 8 -184.65 104.16 99.58
N ALA A 9 -184.23 104.94 100.58
CA ALA A 9 -183.26 104.52 101.59
C ALA A 9 -183.78 103.35 102.44
N LEU A 10 -185.06 103.38 102.85
CA LEU A 10 -185.70 102.28 103.59
C LEU A 10 -185.81 101.00 102.75
N GLY A 11 -186.15 101.14 101.46
CA GLY A 11 -186.14 100.04 100.49
C GLY A 11 -184.74 99.43 100.29
N PHE A 12 -183.70 100.26 100.21
CA PHE A 12 -182.32 99.81 100.11
C PHE A 12 -181.86 99.05 101.37
N CYS A 13 -182.14 99.59 102.57
CA CYS A 13 -181.80 98.94 103.83
C CYS A 13 -182.53 97.60 104.03
N THR A 14 -183.81 97.51 103.66
CA THR A 14 -184.57 96.24 103.76
C THR A 14 -184.11 95.20 102.74
N ALA A 15 -183.81 95.60 101.50
CA ALA A 15 -183.21 94.72 100.50
C ALA A 15 -181.82 94.20 100.94
N GLY A 16 -180.98 95.08 101.51
CA GLY A 16 -179.67 94.72 102.06
C GLY A 16 -179.74 93.67 103.17
N LEU A 17 -180.71 93.80 104.09
CA LEU A 17 -180.96 92.82 105.15
C LEU A 17 -181.34 91.43 104.60
N ILE A 18 -182.22 91.38 103.59
CA ILE A 18 -182.65 90.12 102.95
C ILE A 18 -181.48 89.45 102.20
N ALA A 19 -180.64 90.24 101.53
CA ALA A 19 -179.42 89.76 100.88
C ALA A 19 -178.44 89.15 101.91
N MET A 20 -178.19 89.86 103.02
CA MET A 20 -177.27 89.41 104.07
C MET A 20 -177.72 88.11 104.75
N LEU A 21 -179.03 87.90 104.92
CA LEU A 21 -179.60 86.66 105.45
C LEU A 21 -179.43 85.45 104.48
N SER A 22 -179.38 85.72 103.18
CA SER A 22 -179.36 84.68 102.12
C SER A 22 -177.95 84.09 101.88
N ILE A 23 -176.91 84.90 102.01
CA ILE A 23 -175.49 84.50 101.82
C ILE A 23 -175.09 83.21 102.59
N PRO A 24 -175.33 83.07 103.92
CA PRO A 24 -174.90 81.89 104.68
C PRO A 24 -175.67 80.60 104.36
N ALA A 25 -176.77 80.66 103.59
CA ALA A 25 -177.45 79.47 103.05
C ALA A 25 -176.75 78.96 101.78
N ILE A 26 -176.40 79.88 100.87
CA ILE A 26 -175.71 79.59 99.61
C ILE A 26 -174.33 78.98 99.87
N TRP A 27 -173.55 79.59 100.78
CA TRP A 27 -172.19 79.14 101.11
C TRP A 27 -172.16 77.70 101.67
N ARG A 28 -173.14 77.34 102.51
CA ARG A 28 -173.29 75.96 103.03
C ARG A 28 -173.62 74.93 101.94
N ARG A 29 -174.36 75.31 100.89
CA ARG A 29 -174.60 74.43 99.73
C ARG A 29 -173.33 74.24 98.89
N ALA A 30 -172.58 75.31 98.63
CA ALA A 30 -171.33 75.24 97.87
C ALA A 30 -170.29 74.33 98.56
N ALA A 31 -169.98 74.59 99.84
CA ALA A 31 -168.97 73.84 100.59
C ALA A 31 -169.24 72.33 100.66
N LYS A 32 -170.51 71.91 100.69
CA LYS A 32 -170.90 70.49 100.72
C LYS A 32 -170.65 69.75 99.39
N ILE A 33 -170.52 70.48 98.28
CA ILE A 33 -170.16 69.92 96.95
C ILE A 33 -168.64 69.83 96.82
N THR A 34 -167.89 70.91 97.11
CA THR A 34 -166.42 70.90 97.08
C THR A 34 -165.85 69.86 98.05
N GLY A 35 -166.41 69.78 99.26
CA GLY A 35 -166.05 68.80 100.29
C GLY A 35 -166.40 67.34 99.99
N ARG A 36 -167.00 67.05 98.82
CA ARG A 36 -167.07 65.69 98.24
C ARG A 36 -165.96 65.45 97.22
N ARG A 37 -165.70 66.39 96.32
CA ARG A 37 -164.61 66.26 95.31
C ARG A 37 -163.23 66.15 95.93
N ILE A 38 -162.93 66.96 96.95
CA ILE A 38 -161.59 66.96 97.59
C ILE A 38 -161.33 65.65 98.37
N ARG A 39 -162.37 65.00 98.92
CA ARG A 39 -162.24 63.74 99.67
C ARG A 39 -161.99 62.50 98.82
N GLY A 40 -162.04 62.61 97.49
CA GLY A 40 -161.61 61.56 96.56
C GLY A 40 -160.18 61.75 96.02
N ALA A 41 -159.43 62.74 96.51
CA ALA A 41 -158.10 63.11 96.03
C ALA A 41 -157.06 63.23 97.16
N LEU A 42 -157.34 62.63 98.32
CA LEU A 42 -156.45 62.56 99.48
C LEU A 42 -156.50 61.12 100.04
N PRO A 43 -155.35 60.46 100.30
CA PRO A 43 -155.33 59.10 100.81
C PRO A 43 -155.83 59.07 102.26
N VAL A 44 -156.78 58.18 102.56
CA VAL A 44 -157.37 58.05 103.90
C VAL A 44 -157.68 56.60 104.28
N SER A 45 -156.82 55.66 103.86
CA SER A 45 -156.79 54.29 104.39
C SER A 45 -155.39 53.86 104.82
N MET A 46 -155.30 53.22 106.00
CA MET A 46 -154.03 52.68 106.49
C MET A 46 -153.51 51.51 105.62
N SER A 47 -154.40 50.85 104.86
CA SER A 47 -154.03 49.80 103.91
C SER A 47 -153.28 50.33 102.69
N GLU A 48 -153.57 51.56 102.24
CA GLU A 48 -152.91 52.18 101.08
C GLU A 48 -151.48 52.59 101.44
N ILE A 49 -151.27 53.14 102.65
CA ILE A 49 -149.93 53.46 103.17
C ILE A 49 -149.09 52.18 103.37
N GLN A 50 -149.73 51.05 103.71
CA GLN A 50 -149.06 49.75 103.77
C GLN A 50 -148.73 49.22 102.36
N ALA A 51 -149.64 49.36 101.40
CA ALA A 51 -149.40 49.01 100.00
C ALA A 51 -148.24 49.83 99.38
N ASP A 52 -148.20 51.15 99.56
CA ASP A 52 -147.09 52.00 99.11
C ASP A 52 -145.76 51.59 99.77
N LYS A 53 -145.80 51.28 101.08
CA LYS A 53 -144.60 50.84 101.82
C LYS A 53 -144.08 49.49 101.31
N ASP A 54 -144.98 48.55 101.02
CA ASP A 54 -144.62 47.23 100.51
C ASP A 54 -144.30 47.24 99.00
N GLN A 55 -144.86 48.18 98.23
CA GLN A 55 -144.40 48.52 96.89
C GLN A 55 -142.97 49.07 96.93
N MET A 56 -142.68 50.08 97.76
CA MET A 56 -141.32 50.61 97.90
C MET A 56 -140.33 49.52 98.34
N ARG A 57 -140.72 48.62 99.25
CA ARG A 57 -139.93 47.43 99.63
C ARG A 57 -139.73 46.49 98.44
N ALA A 58 -140.75 46.23 97.63
CA ALA A 58 -140.66 45.40 96.43
C ALA A 58 -139.78 46.05 95.34
N GLU A 59 -139.87 47.36 95.16
CA GLU A 59 -139.02 48.13 94.24
C GLU A 59 -137.56 48.10 94.70
N PHE A 60 -137.26 48.35 95.98
CA PHE A 60 -135.91 48.22 96.52
C PHE A 60 -135.39 46.77 96.42
N ALA A 61 -136.23 45.76 96.70
CA ALA A 61 -135.83 44.35 96.57
C ALA A 61 -135.60 43.94 95.10
N MET A 62 -136.40 44.45 94.16
CA MET A 62 -136.24 44.19 92.73
C MET A 62 -135.06 44.96 92.13
N ALA A 63 -134.80 46.18 92.61
CA ALA A 63 -133.61 46.95 92.26
C ALA A 63 -132.34 46.28 92.80
N ALA A 64 -132.33 45.84 94.06
CA ALA A 64 -131.25 45.06 94.65
C ALA A 64 -131.03 43.75 93.86
N ARG A 65 -132.08 42.95 93.62
CA ARG A 65 -131.99 41.70 92.85
C ARG A 65 -131.66 41.89 91.37
N LYS A 66 -131.84 43.10 90.82
CA LYS A 66 -131.36 43.47 89.47
C LYS A 66 -129.89 43.88 89.50
N LEU A 67 -129.47 44.61 90.53
CA LEU A 67 -128.07 44.98 90.79
C LEU A 67 -127.22 43.73 91.04
N GLU A 68 -127.65 42.83 91.93
CA GLU A 68 -127.04 41.51 92.19
C GLU A 68 -126.84 40.72 90.90
N ARG A 69 -127.89 40.56 90.09
CA ARG A 69 -127.79 39.89 88.78
C ARG A 69 -126.80 40.59 87.84
N SER A 70 -126.79 41.92 87.77
CA SER A 70 -125.82 42.66 86.95
C SER A 70 -124.38 42.52 87.47
N ILE A 71 -124.20 42.44 88.80
CA ILE A 71 -122.92 42.19 89.45
C ILE A 71 -122.45 40.76 89.15
N ASP A 72 -123.32 39.76 89.20
CA ASP A 72 -122.97 38.37 88.90
C ASP A 72 -122.73 38.13 87.40
N GLU A 73 -123.48 38.80 86.52
CA GLU A 73 -123.14 38.87 85.10
C GLU A 73 -121.77 39.50 84.85
N LEU A 74 -121.44 40.60 85.54
CA LEU A 74 -120.14 41.26 85.43
C LEU A 74 -119.02 40.38 86.00
N LYS A 75 -119.19 39.75 87.16
CA LYS A 75 -118.27 38.74 87.71
C LYS A 75 -118.06 37.61 86.69
N GLN A 76 -119.12 37.11 86.07
CA GLN A 76 -119.02 36.03 85.07
C GLN A 76 -118.30 36.50 83.79
N LYS A 77 -118.56 37.72 83.32
CA LYS A 77 -117.83 38.34 82.19
C LYS A 77 -116.34 38.50 82.53
N THR A 78 -116.01 39.04 83.70
CA THR A 78 -114.62 39.18 84.18
C THR A 78 -113.93 37.81 84.36
N ALA A 79 -114.61 36.80 84.91
CA ALA A 79 -114.06 35.45 85.04
C ALA A 79 -113.81 34.78 83.67
N ARG A 80 -114.71 34.96 82.70
CA ARG A 80 -114.50 34.51 81.31
C ARG A 80 -113.31 35.22 80.67
N HIS A 81 -113.24 36.55 80.78
CA HIS A 81 -112.11 37.32 80.26
C HIS A 81 -110.79 36.95 80.94
N GLN A 82 -110.76 36.69 82.24
CA GLN A 82 -109.57 36.23 82.95
C GLN A 82 -109.11 34.83 82.46
N ALA A 83 -110.06 33.92 82.20
CA ALA A 83 -109.75 32.62 81.62
C ALA A 83 -109.25 32.73 80.16
N ASP A 84 -109.81 33.64 79.36
CA ASP A 84 -109.38 33.87 77.98
C ASP A 84 -108.04 34.62 77.89
N ILE A 85 -107.74 35.50 78.85
CA ILE A 85 -106.40 36.07 79.06
C ILE A 85 -105.41 34.96 79.42
N GLY A 86 -105.73 34.09 80.39
CA GLY A 86 -104.86 32.96 80.76
C GLY A 86 -104.51 32.03 79.59
N LYS A 87 -105.49 31.71 78.73
CA LYS A 87 -105.26 30.96 77.47
C LYS A 87 -104.35 31.72 76.49
N ARG A 88 -104.53 33.04 76.36
CA ARG A 88 -103.67 33.88 75.50
C ARG A 88 -102.25 33.96 76.05
N ASP A 89 -102.08 34.09 77.37
CA ASP A 89 -100.77 34.10 78.02
C ASP A 89 -100.06 32.74 77.91
N GLU A 90 -100.80 31.63 77.91
CA GLU A 90 -100.28 30.30 77.57
C GLU A 90 -99.85 30.22 76.09
N MET A 91 -100.71 30.65 75.16
CA MET A 91 -100.38 30.70 73.73
C MET A 91 -99.14 31.57 73.44
N ILE A 92 -99.05 32.75 74.07
CA ILE A 92 -97.91 33.67 73.96
C ILE A 92 -96.63 33.04 74.54
N ARG A 93 -96.72 32.32 75.67
CA ARG A 93 -95.58 31.57 76.23
C ARG A 93 -95.11 30.47 75.29
N ASN A 94 -96.03 29.69 74.74
CA ASN A 94 -95.71 28.61 73.79
C ASN A 94 -95.08 29.17 72.50
N GLN A 95 -95.66 30.22 71.92
CA GLN A 95 -95.08 30.93 70.77
C GLN A 95 -93.71 31.54 71.08
N LYS A 96 -93.49 32.07 72.28
CA LYS A 96 -92.18 32.59 72.70
C LYS A 96 -91.13 31.49 72.78
N VAL A 97 -91.49 30.30 73.30
CA VAL A 97 -90.61 29.12 73.31
C VAL A 97 -90.32 28.63 71.90
N GLU A 98 -91.32 28.58 71.01
CA GLU A 98 -91.10 28.27 69.59
C GLU A 98 -90.15 29.28 68.93
N ILE A 99 -90.30 30.58 69.17
CA ILE A 99 -89.42 31.61 68.62
C ILE A 99 -87.98 31.44 69.13
N THR A 100 -87.77 31.14 70.42
CA THR A 100 -86.41 30.86 70.93
C THR A 100 -85.81 29.59 70.34
N ASN A 101 -86.61 28.54 70.14
CA ASN A 101 -86.15 27.30 69.54
C ASN A 101 -85.80 27.50 68.05
N ARG A 102 -86.65 28.23 67.30
CA ARG A 102 -86.39 28.56 65.89
C ARG A 102 -85.13 29.39 65.71
N LYS A 103 -84.93 30.42 66.55
CA LYS A 103 -83.69 31.23 66.56
C LYS A 103 -82.45 30.39 66.84
N ARG A 104 -82.53 29.47 67.82
CA ARG A 104 -81.43 28.54 68.08
C ARG A 104 -81.13 27.65 66.86
N THR A 105 -82.15 27.12 66.18
CA THR A 105 -81.93 26.33 64.96
C THR A 105 -81.41 27.18 63.79
N GLU A 106 -81.75 28.46 63.73
CA GLU A 106 -81.24 29.42 62.75
C GLU A 106 -79.74 29.69 62.98
N GLU A 107 -79.33 29.95 64.24
CA GLU A 107 -77.94 30.07 64.67
C GLU A 107 -77.12 28.79 64.39
N GLU A 108 -77.68 27.61 64.70
CA GLU A 108 -77.05 26.30 64.43
C GLU A 108 -76.95 25.99 62.93
N LEU A 109 -77.89 26.46 62.10
CA LEU A 109 -77.83 26.35 60.64
C LEU A 109 -76.83 27.32 60.01
N LEU A 110 -76.77 28.58 60.47
CA LEU A 110 -75.79 29.58 60.00
C LEU A 110 -74.35 29.12 60.28
N ALA A 111 -74.06 28.70 61.52
CA ALA A 111 -72.74 28.15 61.88
C ALA A 111 -72.38 26.89 61.04
N ARG A 112 -73.39 26.12 60.61
CA ARG A 112 -73.19 24.98 59.70
C ARG A 112 -72.94 25.41 58.25
N ILE A 113 -73.58 26.48 57.76
CA ILE A 113 -73.31 27.09 56.45
C ILE A 113 -71.86 27.58 56.42
N ASP A 114 -71.42 28.39 57.40
CA ASP A 114 -70.03 28.87 57.52
C ASP A 114 -69.02 27.71 57.49
N SER A 115 -69.34 26.61 58.19
CA SER A 115 -68.50 25.41 58.22
C SER A 115 -68.42 24.69 56.87
N LEU A 116 -69.50 24.74 56.06
CA LEU A 116 -69.57 24.13 54.74
C LEU A 116 -68.88 25.00 53.70
N GLU A 117 -69.05 26.32 53.73
CA GLU A 117 -68.32 27.27 52.88
C GLU A 117 -66.80 27.21 53.15
N SER A 118 -66.40 27.18 54.43
CA SER A 118 -65.00 26.99 54.82
C SER A 118 -64.42 25.66 54.34
N ARG A 119 -65.23 24.61 54.19
CA ARG A 119 -64.82 23.32 53.61
C ARG A 119 -64.79 23.36 52.09
N LEU A 120 -65.79 23.95 51.45
CA LEU A 120 -65.88 24.13 50.00
C LEU A 120 -64.65 24.90 49.50
N GLY A 121 -64.37 26.07 50.06
CA GLY A 121 -63.19 26.88 49.71
C GLY A 121 -61.83 26.23 50.03
N LYS A 122 -61.78 25.19 50.88
CA LYS A 122 -60.58 24.34 51.06
C LYS A 122 -60.51 23.26 49.98
N GLN A 123 -61.64 22.65 49.61
CA GLN A 123 -61.72 21.65 48.55
C GLN A 123 -61.43 22.28 47.17
N GLU A 124 -61.99 23.45 46.85
CA GLU A 124 -61.70 24.21 45.63
C GLU A 124 -60.20 24.53 45.48
N LYS A 125 -59.55 25.02 46.56
CA LYS A 125 -58.10 25.25 46.59
C LYS A 125 -57.28 23.97 46.43
N SER A 126 -57.81 22.83 46.89
CA SER A 126 -57.19 21.52 46.71
C SER A 126 -57.45 20.90 45.34
N LEU A 127 -58.50 21.31 44.62
CA LEU A 127 -58.74 20.95 43.23
C LEU A 127 -57.83 21.78 42.34
N ALA A 128 -57.87 23.11 42.45
CA ALA A 128 -57.03 24.02 41.67
C ALA A 128 -55.51 23.79 41.83
N SER A 129 -55.04 23.18 42.92
CA SER A 129 -53.65 22.73 43.08
C SER A 129 -53.37 21.35 42.45
N ARG A 130 -54.36 20.45 42.44
CA ARG A 130 -54.31 19.18 41.71
C ARG A 130 -54.37 19.39 40.20
N ASP A 131 -55.24 20.27 39.73
CA ASP A 131 -55.41 20.56 38.30
C ASP A 131 -54.10 21.08 37.71
N LYS A 132 -53.45 22.05 38.37
CA LYS A 132 -52.08 22.49 38.03
C LYS A 132 -51.02 21.40 38.10
N THR A 133 -51.20 20.40 38.97
CA THR A 133 -50.30 19.24 39.08
C THR A 133 -50.56 18.21 37.97
N ILE A 134 -51.78 18.18 37.41
CA ILE A 134 -52.14 17.37 36.24
C ILE A 134 -51.61 18.07 34.98
N GLU A 135 -51.90 19.35 34.78
CA GLU A 135 -51.33 20.17 33.69
C GLU A 135 -49.79 20.03 33.60
N ALA A 136 -49.09 20.18 34.74
CA ALA A 136 -47.64 20.03 34.80
C ALA A 136 -47.13 18.58 34.65
N LYS A 137 -47.99 17.57 34.79
CA LYS A 137 -47.66 16.18 34.44
C LYS A 137 -47.87 15.93 32.97
N ASP A 138 -48.99 16.39 32.41
CA ASP A 138 -49.37 16.19 31.01
C ASP A 138 -48.35 16.85 30.07
N THR A 139 -47.81 18.03 30.42
CA THR A 139 -46.67 18.61 29.69
C THR A 139 -45.43 17.72 29.75
N THR A 140 -45.03 17.23 30.94
CA THR A 140 -43.86 16.31 31.07
C THR A 140 -44.12 14.89 30.54
N LEU A 141 -45.37 14.54 30.21
CA LEU A 141 -45.71 13.33 29.47
C LEU A 141 -45.54 13.58 27.98
N ALA A 142 -46.12 14.66 27.43
CA ALA A 142 -45.93 15.05 26.04
C ALA A 142 -44.44 15.27 25.67
N GLU A 143 -43.65 15.88 26.55
CA GLU A 143 -42.19 15.98 26.40
C GLU A 143 -41.51 14.61 26.34
N ARG A 144 -41.92 13.65 27.18
CA ARG A 144 -41.38 12.30 27.19
C ARG A 144 -41.80 11.50 25.97
N GLU A 145 -43.04 11.64 25.51
CA GLU A 145 -43.54 11.01 24.28
C GLU A 145 -42.79 11.52 23.05
N ALA A 146 -42.53 12.83 22.96
CA ALA A 146 -41.68 13.41 21.92
C ALA A 146 -40.22 12.90 21.98
N ILE A 147 -39.65 12.75 23.18
CA ILE A 147 -38.31 12.16 23.38
C ILE A 147 -38.28 10.67 23.00
N LEU A 148 -39.31 9.90 23.35
CA LEU A 148 -39.44 8.48 23.01
C LEU A 148 -39.57 8.29 21.50
N SER A 149 -40.49 9.00 20.85
CA SER A 149 -40.67 8.97 19.39
C SER A 149 -39.38 9.34 18.65
N ARG A 150 -38.65 10.35 19.14
CA ARG A 150 -37.32 10.69 18.62
C ARG A 150 -36.30 9.56 18.84
N LYS A 151 -36.31 8.89 19.99
CA LYS A 151 -35.39 7.78 20.28
C LYS A 151 -35.70 6.51 19.48
N GLU A 152 -36.96 6.27 19.17
CA GLU A 152 -37.40 5.22 18.25
C GLU A 152 -36.92 5.51 16.81
N ALA A 153 -37.04 6.76 16.36
CA ALA A 153 -36.47 7.20 15.08
C ALA A 153 -34.93 7.06 15.03
N GLU A 154 -34.21 7.52 16.06
CA GLU A 154 -32.75 7.36 16.16
C GLU A 154 -32.33 5.87 16.22
N LEU A 155 -33.13 4.99 16.83
CA LEU A 155 -32.86 3.55 16.91
C LEU A 155 -33.13 2.83 15.57
N THR A 156 -34.22 3.17 14.87
CA THR A 156 -34.52 2.61 13.55
C THR A 156 -33.45 2.98 12.53
N GLU A 157 -33.00 4.24 12.52
CA GLU A 157 -31.89 4.70 11.65
C GLU A 157 -30.55 4.04 12.03
N LEU A 158 -30.27 3.81 13.31
CA LEU A 158 -29.08 3.05 13.71
C LEU A 158 -29.17 1.57 13.27
N SER A 159 -30.37 0.99 13.22
CA SER A 159 -30.59 -0.37 12.71
C SER A 159 -30.39 -0.44 11.20
N THR A 160 -30.98 0.46 10.41
CA THR A 160 -30.80 0.49 8.95
C THR A 160 -29.33 0.70 8.58
N GLN A 161 -28.59 1.56 9.29
CA GLN A 161 -27.14 1.69 9.14
C GLN A 161 -26.38 0.42 9.53
N SER A 162 -26.81 -0.28 10.60
CA SER A 162 -26.18 -1.55 11.02
C SER A 162 -26.36 -2.64 9.95
N ASP A 163 -27.56 -2.78 9.41
CA ASP A 163 -27.88 -3.78 8.39
C ASP A 163 -27.27 -3.43 7.02
N THR A 164 -27.17 -2.15 6.67
CA THR A 164 -26.40 -1.69 5.49
C THR A 164 -24.93 -2.08 5.63
N ARG A 165 -24.30 -1.79 6.78
CA ARG A 165 -22.89 -2.16 7.04
C ARG A 165 -22.69 -3.69 7.08
N ARG A 166 -23.68 -4.47 7.54
CA ARG A 166 -23.65 -5.94 7.45
C ARG A 166 -23.61 -6.42 6.01
N VAL A 167 -24.44 -5.84 5.13
CA VAL A 167 -24.45 -6.14 3.69
C VAL A 167 -23.12 -5.75 3.03
N GLU A 168 -22.58 -4.57 3.35
CA GLU A 168 -21.26 -4.12 2.89
C GLU A 168 -20.14 -5.09 3.32
N VAL A 169 -20.11 -5.51 4.59
CA VAL A 169 -19.13 -6.48 5.11
C VAL A 169 -19.24 -7.84 4.42
N VAL A 170 -20.46 -8.32 4.14
CA VAL A 170 -20.66 -9.57 3.37
C VAL A 170 -20.15 -9.40 1.93
N ALA A 171 -20.49 -8.31 1.25
CA ALA A 171 -20.02 -8.04 -0.11
C ALA A 171 -18.49 -7.91 -0.20
N LEU A 172 -17.86 -7.22 0.76
CA LEU A 172 -16.41 -7.12 0.88
C LEU A 172 -15.76 -8.49 1.16
N LYS A 173 -16.34 -9.30 2.05
CA LYS A 173 -15.85 -10.67 2.32
C LYS A 173 -15.91 -11.54 1.06
N THR A 174 -17.05 -11.54 0.34
CA THR A 174 -17.19 -12.26 -0.93
C THR A 174 -16.16 -11.78 -1.97
N ARG A 175 -15.85 -10.48 -2.01
CA ARG A 175 -14.80 -9.96 -2.91
C ARG A 175 -13.39 -10.36 -2.48
N VAL A 176 -13.10 -10.46 -1.18
CA VAL A 176 -11.82 -10.99 -0.68
C VAL A 176 -11.68 -12.48 -1.01
N GLU A 177 -12.75 -13.27 -0.83
CA GLU A 177 -12.77 -14.70 -1.21
C GLU A 177 -12.55 -14.88 -2.72
N ALA A 178 -13.19 -14.08 -3.57
CA ALA A 178 -12.97 -14.08 -5.01
C ALA A 178 -11.54 -13.65 -5.40
N LEU A 179 -10.98 -12.63 -4.75
CA LEU A 179 -9.59 -12.21 -4.99
C LEU A 179 -8.59 -13.31 -4.58
N ASN A 180 -8.78 -13.94 -3.43
CA ASN A 180 -7.94 -15.05 -2.97
C ASN A 180 -7.99 -16.26 -3.94
N ALA A 181 -9.15 -16.56 -4.53
CA ALA A 181 -9.26 -17.56 -5.58
C ALA A 181 -8.43 -17.19 -6.82
N THR A 182 -8.48 -15.93 -7.28
CA THR A 182 -7.65 -15.47 -8.40
C THR A 182 -6.15 -15.43 -8.08
N ILE A 183 -5.76 -15.19 -6.82
CA ILE A 183 -4.37 -15.27 -6.38
C ILE A 183 -3.89 -16.72 -6.48
N SER A 184 -4.66 -17.68 -5.94
CA SER A 184 -4.30 -19.10 -5.99
C SER A 184 -4.21 -19.64 -7.43
N GLU A 185 -5.10 -19.21 -8.33
CA GLU A 185 -4.99 -19.52 -9.77
C GLU A 185 -3.69 -18.98 -10.39
N ARG A 186 -3.29 -17.75 -10.04
CA ARG A 186 -2.04 -17.14 -10.52
C ARG A 186 -0.80 -17.81 -9.94
N GLU A 187 -0.83 -18.22 -8.67
CA GLU A 187 0.25 -19.01 -8.05
C GLU A 187 0.41 -20.36 -8.76
N GLU A 188 -0.69 -21.02 -9.12
CA GLU A 188 -0.64 -22.26 -9.91
C GLU A 188 -0.15 -22.02 -11.35
N GLU A 189 -0.53 -20.92 -11.99
CA GLU A 189 0.05 -20.52 -13.28
C GLU A 189 1.56 -20.25 -13.18
N ILE A 190 2.03 -19.59 -12.11
CA ILE A 190 3.44 -19.30 -11.87
C ILE A 190 4.21 -20.61 -11.70
N GLY A 191 3.74 -21.52 -10.83
CA GLY A 191 4.36 -22.85 -10.68
C GLY A 191 4.33 -23.71 -11.97
N LYS A 192 3.38 -23.47 -12.89
CA LYS A 192 3.35 -24.06 -14.24
C LYS A 192 4.33 -23.38 -15.22
N ARG A 193 4.67 -22.11 -15.02
CA ARG A 193 5.67 -21.36 -15.80
C ARG A 193 7.09 -21.71 -15.33
N ASP A 194 7.32 -21.77 -14.02
CA ASP A 194 8.63 -22.06 -13.44
C ASP A 194 9.13 -23.46 -13.84
N LYS A 195 8.25 -24.47 -13.81
CA LYS A 195 8.58 -25.81 -14.34
C LYS A 195 9.00 -25.77 -15.81
N LYS A 196 8.33 -24.98 -16.64
CA LYS A 196 8.68 -24.80 -18.07
C LYS A 196 9.95 -23.98 -18.29
N ILE A 197 10.39 -23.19 -17.29
CA ILE A 197 11.70 -22.53 -17.29
C ILE A 197 12.77 -23.57 -16.98
N LEU A 198 12.61 -24.35 -15.90
CA LEU A 198 13.53 -25.45 -15.58
C LEU A 198 13.67 -26.48 -16.72
N ASP A 199 12.57 -26.90 -17.34
CA ASP A 199 12.59 -27.79 -18.54
C ASP A 199 13.39 -27.18 -19.72
N ARG A 200 13.39 -25.84 -19.84
CA ARG A 200 14.11 -25.10 -20.88
C ARG A 200 15.57 -24.91 -20.53
N ASP A 201 15.89 -24.60 -19.28
CA ASP A 201 17.25 -24.42 -18.80
C ASP A 201 18.02 -25.76 -18.87
N GLU A 202 17.38 -26.87 -18.48
CA GLU A 202 17.90 -28.22 -18.73
C GLU A 202 18.16 -28.46 -20.23
N LYS A 203 17.25 -28.03 -21.11
CA LYS A 203 17.42 -28.19 -22.55
C LYS A 203 18.54 -27.31 -23.11
N ILE A 204 18.70 -26.09 -22.60
CA ILE A 204 19.79 -25.17 -22.94
C ILE A 204 21.12 -25.81 -22.53
N SER A 205 21.29 -26.25 -21.27
CA SER A 205 22.52 -26.90 -20.83
C SER A 205 22.79 -28.27 -21.45
N ARG A 206 21.80 -28.94 -22.05
CA ARG A 206 22.04 -30.09 -22.95
C ARG A 206 22.56 -29.62 -24.30
N LEU A 207 21.96 -28.58 -24.90
CA LEU A 207 22.39 -28.01 -26.17
C LEU A 207 23.81 -27.41 -26.10
N GLU A 208 24.13 -26.66 -25.04
CA GLU A 208 25.45 -26.08 -24.78
C GLU A 208 26.55 -27.15 -24.72
N ARG A 209 26.31 -28.29 -24.05
CA ARG A 209 27.22 -29.44 -24.07
C ARG A 209 27.41 -29.98 -25.48
N THR A 210 26.33 -30.21 -26.22
CA THR A 210 26.44 -30.70 -27.61
C THR A 210 27.06 -29.68 -28.57
N LEU A 211 27.02 -28.38 -28.26
CA LEU A 211 27.72 -27.34 -29.00
C LEU A 211 29.23 -27.45 -28.75
N ALA A 212 29.64 -27.47 -27.47
CA ALA A 212 31.04 -27.60 -27.08
C ALA A 212 31.68 -28.92 -27.58
N GLU A 213 30.94 -30.03 -27.54
CA GLU A 213 31.34 -31.30 -28.17
C GLU A 213 31.60 -31.13 -29.67
N ARG A 214 30.75 -30.38 -30.38
CA ARG A 214 30.90 -30.14 -31.83
C ARG A 214 31.98 -29.13 -32.18
N GLU A 215 32.24 -28.15 -31.33
CA GLU A 215 33.37 -27.23 -31.45
C GLU A 215 34.70 -27.96 -31.23
N ALA A 216 34.75 -28.89 -30.27
CA ALA A 216 35.90 -29.78 -30.07
C ALA A 216 36.12 -30.72 -31.27
N ASP A 217 35.05 -31.35 -31.78
CA ASP A 217 35.07 -32.18 -32.99
C ASP A 217 35.59 -31.40 -34.22
N LEU A 218 35.13 -30.17 -34.41
CA LEU A 218 35.56 -29.29 -35.50
C LEU A 218 37.04 -28.88 -35.35
N SER A 219 37.47 -28.50 -34.14
CA SER A 219 38.85 -28.16 -33.84
C SER A 219 39.81 -29.35 -34.08
N ALA A 220 39.40 -30.56 -33.70
CA ALA A 220 40.15 -31.78 -33.97
C ALA A 220 40.28 -32.06 -35.48
N ARG A 221 39.19 -31.91 -36.24
CA ARG A 221 39.17 -32.06 -37.70
C ARG A 221 39.99 -30.97 -38.41
N GLU A 222 40.00 -29.73 -37.91
CA GLU A 222 40.89 -28.69 -38.42
C GLU A 222 42.37 -29.00 -38.16
N ALA A 223 42.71 -29.52 -36.98
CA ALA A 223 44.06 -29.94 -36.67
C ALA A 223 44.51 -31.13 -37.55
N GLU A 224 43.61 -32.07 -37.82
CA GLU A 224 43.82 -33.17 -38.78
C GLU A 224 44.00 -32.65 -40.21
N LEU A 225 43.13 -31.75 -40.71
CA LEU A 225 43.27 -31.12 -42.02
C LEU A 225 44.58 -30.32 -42.15
N ARG A 226 45.04 -29.65 -41.08
CA ARG A 226 46.36 -28.99 -41.04
C ARG A 226 47.50 -30.01 -41.15
N ARG A 227 47.42 -31.16 -40.45
CA ARG A 227 48.39 -32.26 -40.55
C ARG A 227 48.41 -32.89 -41.95
N LEU A 228 47.26 -33.16 -42.56
CA LEU A 228 47.19 -33.67 -43.93
C LEU A 228 47.77 -32.67 -44.93
N ARG A 229 47.46 -31.36 -44.81
CA ARG A 229 48.06 -30.32 -45.66
C ARG A 229 49.58 -30.26 -45.54
N GLN A 230 50.13 -30.35 -44.32
CA GLN A 230 51.59 -30.43 -44.12
C GLN A 230 52.19 -31.74 -44.65
N SER A 231 51.46 -32.86 -44.62
CA SER A 231 51.89 -34.11 -45.25
C SER A 231 51.93 -33.99 -46.77
N ILE A 232 50.90 -33.39 -47.37
CA ILE A 232 50.83 -33.12 -48.81
C ILE A 232 51.95 -32.16 -49.23
N GLU A 233 52.17 -31.05 -48.52
CA GLU A 233 53.26 -30.10 -48.81
C GLU A 233 54.65 -30.78 -48.73
N LYS A 234 54.85 -31.70 -47.78
CA LYS A 234 56.08 -32.52 -47.71
C LYS A 234 56.18 -33.48 -48.88
N GLN A 235 55.08 -34.15 -49.25
CA GLN A 235 55.05 -35.06 -50.39
C GLN A 235 55.32 -34.32 -51.71
N GLU A 236 54.70 -33.16 -51.92
CA GLU A 236 54.95 -32.26 -53.06
C GLU A 236 56.41 -31.82 -53.13
N LYS A 237 57.06 -31.49 -52.01
CA LYS A 237 58.49 -31.21 -51.97
C LYS A 237 59.33 -32.42 -52.34
N THR A 238 59.06 -33.60 -51.79
CA THR A 238 59.79 -34.82 -52.17
C THR A 238 59.54 -35.23 -53.62
N ILE A 239 58.36 -34.96 -54.19
CA ILE A 239 58.06 -35.17 -55.61
C ILE A 239 58.88 -34.19 -56.45
N ALA A 240 58.93 -32.90 -56.09
CA ALA A 240 59.75 -31.91 -56.78
C ALA A 240 61.25 -32.21 -56.70
N GLU A 241 61.75 -32.72 -55.57
CA GLU A 241 63.12 -33.22 -55.42
C GLU A 241 63.37 -34.46 -56.29
N VAL A 242 62.44 -35.41 -56.35
CA VAL A 242 62.53 -36.60 -57.22
C VAL A 242 62.48 -36.20 -58.70
N ASP A 243 61.62 -35.27 -59.11
CA ASP A 243 61.56 -34.75 -60.48
C ASP A 243 62.83 -33.96 -60.85
N ALA A 244 63.38 -33.17 -59.92
CA ALA A 244 64.67 -32.50 -60.10
C ALA A 244 65.82 -33.51 -60.25
N ASN A 245 65.83 -34.57 -59.44
CA ASN A 245 66.79 -35.67 -59.55
C ASN A 245 66.63 -36.44 -60.88
N ILE A 246 65.40 -36.73 -61.30
CA ILE A 246 65.09 -37.35 -62.60
C ILE A 246 65.53 -36.43 -63.75
N ALA A 247 65.34 -35.11 -63.65
CA ALA A 247 65.84 -34.15 -64.63
C ALA A 247 67.37 -34.09 -64.64
N GLY A 248 68.03 -34.17 -63.48
CA GLY A 248 69.48 -34.31 -63.32
C GLY A 248 70.01 -35.58 -63.99
N MET A 249 69.42 -36.74 -63.69
CA MET A 249 69.75 -38.02 -64.30
C MET A 249 69.51 -38.01 -65.82
N LYS A 250 68.42 -37.40 -66.31
CA LYS A 250 68.17 -37.21 -67.75
C LYS A 250 69.24 -36.32 -68.41
N ARG A 251 69.71 -35.26 -67.74
CA ARG A 251 70.83 -34.42 -68.23
C ARG A 251 72.15 -35.21 -68.24
N ALA A 252 72.47 -35.94 -67.17
CA ALA A 252 73.65 -36.79 -67.08
C ALA A 252 73.66 -37.86 -68.18
N LEU A 253 72.57 -38.61 -68.34
CA LEU A 253 72.40 -39.61 -69.40
C LEU A 253 72.51 -39.03 -70.80
N ASN A 254 72.02 -37.80 -71.03
CA ASN A 254 72.17 -37.12 -72.33
C ASN A 254 73.60 -36.62 -72.57
N ALA A 255 74.30 -36.15 -71.52
CA ALA A 255 75.71 -35.77 -71.60
C ALA A 255 76.62 -36.99 -71.82
N GLU A 256 76.35 -38.09 -71.14
CA GLU A 256 77.03 -39.37 -71.32
C GLU A 256 76.78 -39.93 -72.73
N ARG A 257 75.54 -39.89 -73.24
CA ARG A 257 75.22 -40.21 -74.65
C ARG A 257 75.96 -39.30 -75.64
N ALA A 258 76.16 -38.02 -75.32
CA ALA A 258 76.95 -37.11 -76.15
C ALA A 258 78.44 -37.48 -76.12
N MET A 259 78.99 -37.81 -74.94
CA MET A 259 80.37 -38.31 -74.81
C MET A 259 80.57 -39.65 -75.53
N VAL A 260 79.63 -40.60 -75.43
CA VAL A 260 79.68 -41.85 -76.21
C VAL A 260 79.69 -41.54 -77.70
N LYS A 261 78.81 -40.65 -78.19
CA LYS A 261 78.77 -40.26 -79.61
C LYS A 261 80.05 -39.54 -80.08
N GLU A 262 80.70 -38.78 -79.20
CA GLU A 262 82.00 -38.16 -79.49
C GLU A 262 83.14 -39.19 -79.48
N LYS A 263 83.10 -40.17 -78.58
CA LYS A 263 84.04 -41.31 -78.59
C LYS A 263 83.83 -42.26 -79.76
N GLU A 264 82.59 -42.50 -80.21
CA GLU A 264 82.29 -43.19 -81.46
C GLU A 264 82.89 -42.44 -82.67
N LYS A 265 82.83 -41.11 -82.68
CA LYS A 265 83.45 -40.28 -83.71
C LYS A 265 84.98 -40.34 -83.65
N GLU A 266 85.60 -40.21 -82.48
CA GLU A 266 87.05 -40.41 -82.29
C GLU A 266 87.48 -41.80 -82.78
N ILE A 267 86.75 -42.86 -82.42
CA ILE A 267 87.01 -44.23 -82.87
C ILE A 267 86.91 -44.33 -84.40
N GLY A 268 85.90 -43.71 -85.02
CA GLY A 268 85.73 -43.68 -86.47
C GLY A 268 86.86 -42.93 -87.19
N ASP A 269 87.34 -41.83 -86.63
CA ASP A 269 88.46 -41.06 -87.20
C ASP A 269 89.81 -41.75 -86.95
N ILE A 270 89.98 -42.45 -85.82
CA ILE A 270 91.12 -43.35 -85.55
C ILE A 270 91.11 -44.53 -86.55
N GLN A 271 89.96 -45.15 -86.82
CA GLN A 271 89.83 -46.23 -87.80
C GLN A 271 90.25 -45.78 -89.21
N LYS A 272 89.86 -44.57 -89.65
CA LYS A 272 90.36 -43.99 -90.92
C LYS A 272 91.89 -43.86 -90.91
N SER A 273 92.45 -43.28 -89.84
CA SER A 273 93.92 -43.15 -89.71
C SER A 273 94.66 -44.50 -89.75
N MET A 274 94.01 -45.58 -89.30
CA MET A 274 94.54 -46.94 -89.37
C MET A 274 94.43 -47.53 -90.78
N THR A 275 93.32 -47.31 -91.50
CA THR A 275 93.19 -47.76 -92.90
C THR A 275 94.18 -47.03 -93.82
N ASP A 276 94.39 -45.73 -93.61
CA ASP A 276 95.28 -44.91 -94.42
C ASP A 276 96.74 -45.37 -94.25
N ARG A 277 97.21 -45.50 -93.00
CA ARG A 277 98.55 -46.04 -92.67
C ARG A 277 98.75 -47.47 -93.20
N ASN A 278 97.73 -48.31 -93.15
CA ASN A 278 97.81 -49.67 -93.68
C ASN A 278 97.92 -49.69 -95.21
N SER A 279 97.27 -48.76 -95.92
CA SER A 279 97.44 -48.58 -97.37
C SER A 279 98.86 -48.10 -97.73
N GLU A 280 99.44 -47.24 -96.88
CA GLU A 280 100.79 -46.69 -97.05
C GLU A 280 101.87 -47.76 -96.81
N ALA A 281 101.71 -48.57 -95.77
CA ALA A 281 102.52 -49.77 -95.53
C ALA A 281 102.49 -50.76 -96.72
N GLY A 282 101.33 -50.93 -97.36
CA GLY A 282 101.19 -51.73 -98.58
C GLY A 282 102.03 -51.22 -99.77
N ARG A 283 102.16 -49.90 -99.92
CA ARG A 283 102.99 -49.28 -100.97
C ARG A 283 104.49 -49.48 -100.71
N LEU A 284 104.92 -49.39 -99.44
CA LEU A 284 106.31 -49.62 -99.04
C LEU A 284 106.72 -51.09 -99.22
N ALA A 285 105.84 -52.04 -98.91
CA ALA A 285 106.08 -53.47 -99.15
C ALA A 285 106.30 -53.78 -100.64
N ALA A 286 105.55 -53.14 -101.54
CA ALA A 286 105.72 -53.32 -102.99
C ALA A 286 107.08 -52.81 -103.51
N GLN A 287 107.63 -51.74 -102.93
CA GLN A 287 108.95 -51.23 -103.30
C GLN A 287 110.10 -52.15 -102.86
N LEU A 288 109.99 -52.78 -101.68
CA LEU A 288 110.99 -53.75 -101.22
C LEU A 288 111.02 -55.02 -102.08
N ALA A 289 109.87 -55.46 -102.58
CA ALA A 289 109.76 -56.65 -103.44
C ALA A 289 110.46 -56.50 -104.80
N SER A 290 110.49 -55.29 -105.38
CA SER A 290 111.20 -55.04 -106.65
C SER A 290 112.72 -54.96 -106.46
N ALA A 291 113.19 -54.34 -105.37
CA ALA A 291 114.61 -54.19 -105.06
C ALA A 291 115.34 -55.53 -104.84
N ASN A 292 114.67 -56.56 -104.33
CA ASN A 292 115.33 -57.85 -104.04
C ASN A 292 115.59 -58.71 -105.31
N LYS A 293 114.80 -58.52 -106.38
CA LYS A 293 114.92 -59.31 -107.63
C LYS A 293 116.10 -58.92 -108.52
N SER A 294 116.70 -57.75 -108.33
CA SER A 294 117.90 -57.31 -109.05
C SER A 294 119.19 -57.86 -108.43
N ARG A 295 119.27 -57.93 -107.09
CA ARG A 295 120.49 -58.31 -106.35
C ARG A 295 120.97 -59.73 -106.66
N VAL A 296 120.04 -60.70 -106.68
CA VAL A 296 120.35 -62.13 -106.91
C VAL A 296 121.04 -62.38 -108.26
N ARG A 297 120.75 -61.59 -109.30
CA ARG A 297 121.36 -61.75 -110.64
C ARG A 297 122.82 -61.26 -110.74
N ALA A 298 123.32 -60.54 -109.73
CA ALA A 298 124.69 -60.02 -109.71
C ALA A 298 125.67 -61.03 -109.08
N GLU A 299 125.27 -61.65 -107.97
CA GLU A 299 126.13 -62.53 -107.17
C GLU A 299 126.56 -63.81 -107.93
N GLU A 300 125.72 -64.33 -108.84
CA GLU A 300 125.98 -65.56 -109.59
C GLU A 300 127.03 -65.42 -110.70
N LYS A 301 127.22 -64.21 -111.25
CA LYS A 301 128.26 -63.96 -112.28
C LYS A 301 129.67 -63.86 -111.69
N LEU A 302 129.80 -63.52 -110.41
CA LEU A 302 131.10 -63.27 -109.77
C LEU A 302 131.90 -64.57 -109.48
N LYS A 303 131.20 -65.72 -109.35
CA LYS A 303 131.82 -67.02 -109.03
C LYS A 303 132.59 -67.70 -110.17
N ARG A 304 132.61 -67.14 -111.39
CA ARG A 304 133.28 -67.74 -112.56
C ARG A 304 134.59 -67.04 -113.00
N ALA A 305 135.09 -66.08 -112.22
CA ALA A 305 136.25 -65.26 -112.59
C ALA A 305 137.36 -65.22 -111.50
N MET A 306 137.55 -66.31 -110.75
CA MET A 306 138.64 -66.46 -109.75
C MET A 306 139.53 -67.66 -110.06
N ALA A 307 140.00 -67.74 -111.31
CA ALA A 307 140.86 -68.83 -111.78
C ALA A 307 141.88 -68.37 -112.84
N ASP A 308 142.47 -67.17 -112.70
CA ASP A 308 143.86 -66.89 -113.13
C ASP A 308 144.39 -65.50 -112.71
N VAL A 309 145.71 -65.31 -112.79
CA VAL A 309 146.49 -64.03 -112.64
C VAL A 309 146.40 -63.25 -111.31
N LYS A 310 147.07 -63.79 -110.29
CA LYS A 310 148.28 -63.22 -109.62
C LYS A 310 148.62 -61.71 -109.76
N GLN A 311 149.13 -61.12 -108.66
CA GLN A 311 150.20 -60.06 -108.58
C GLN A 311 149.84 -58.60 -108.15
N SER A 312 150.22 -58.24 -106.91
CA SER A 312 150.50 -56.88 -106.35
C SER A 312 149.37 -55.83 -106.22
N GLY A 313 149.22 -55.04 -105.14
CA GLY A 313 149.86 -55.09 -103.80
C GLY A 313 149.97 -53.73 -103.06
N LYS A 314 149.79 -53.71 -101.72
CA LYS A 314 150.03 -52.60 -100.74
C LYS A 314 149.20 -51.31 -100.95
N THR A 315 148.86 -50.44 -99.98
CA THR A 315 149.13 -50.17 -98.53
C THR A 315 147.76 -49.85 -97.84
N SER A 316 147.50 -49.50 -96.56
CA SER A 316 148.06 -49.58 -95.20
C SER A 316 147.08 -48.89 -94.21
N ARG A 317 146.91 -49.45 -92.99
CA ARG A 317 146.61 -48.79 -91.68
C ARG A 317 145.21 -48.15 -91.38
N PRO A 318 144.80 -48.09 -90.09
CA PRO A 318 143.55 -47.46 -89.60
C PRO A 318 143.76 -46.17 -88.76
N SER A 319 142.67 -45.46 -88.41
CA SER A 319 142.22 -45.12 -87.02
C SER A 319 141.31 -43.87 -86.89
N ALA A 320 140.45 -43.87 -85.86
CA ALA A 320 139.87 -42.69 -85.16
C ALA A 320 138.67 -41.91 -85.82
N PRO A 321 137.95 -41.00 -85.09
CA PRO A 321 136.46 -40.94 -85.15
C PRO A 321 135.78 -39.53 -85.21
N GLY A 322 134.43 -39.47 -85.29
CA GLY A 322 133.60 -38.32 -84.83
C GLY A 322 132.38 -37.90 -85.69
N GLY A 323 131.39 -37.20 -85.09
CA GLY A 323 130.20 -36.56 -85.73
C GLY A 323 128.92 -37.44 -85.76
N ALA A 324 127.69 -37.06 -85.36
CA ALA A 324 126.92 -35.78 -85.27
C ALA A 324 126.31 -35.32 -86.62
N VAL A 325 125.13 -34.67 -86.74
CA VAL A 325 124.36 -33.76 -85.84
C VAL A 325 122.83 -33.90 -86.07
N ALA A 326 121.98 -33.58 -85.06
CA ALA A 326 120.75 -32.72 -85.13
C ALA A 326 119.63 -33.12 -84.11
N THR A 327 118.65 -32.27 -83.71
CA THR A 327 118.61 -30.81 -83.40
C THR A 327 117.34 -30.47 -82.58
N GLY A 328 117.51 -29.94 -81.35
CA GLY A 328 116.51 -29.17 -80.56
C GLY A 328 115.28 -29.89 -79.96
N ALA A 329 114.47 -29.28 -79.07
CA ALA A 329 114.70 -28.23 -78.06
C ALA A 329 113.36 -27.91 -77.32
N ASN A 330 113.31 -27.94 -75.98
CA ASN A 330 113.12 -26.75 -75.11
C ASN A 330 113.05 -27.11 -73.60
N ALA A 331 113.21 -26.10 -72.74
CA ALA A 331 113.00 -26.08 -71.27
C ALA A 331 112.18 -24.78 -70.93
N PRO A 332 112.14 -24.14 -69.73
CA PRO A 332 112.73 -24.42 -68.39
C PRO A 332 111.72 -24.26 -67.20
N SER A 333 112.06 -24.58 -65.93
CA SER A 333 112.51 -23.73 -64.78
C SER A 333 111.57 -22.67 -64.17
N GLY A 334 111.54 -22.61 -62.82
CA GLY A 334 110.98 -21.55 -61.94
C GLY A 334 110.35 -22.14 -60.65
N SER A 335 110.59 -21.77 -59.38
CA SER A 335 111.08 -20.54 -58.67
C SER A 335 110.03 -19.40 -58.58
N ASP A 336 109.79 -18.70 -57.47
CA ASP A 336 110.39 -18.71 -56.11
C ASP A 336 109.52 -17.94 -55.07
N LYS A 337 109.65 -18.25 -53.76
CA LYS A 337 109.39 -17.40 -52.54
C LYS A 337 107.97 -16.87 -52.14
N GLU A 338 107.95 -16.40 -50.88
CA GLU A 338 106.94 -15.61 -50.11
C GLU A 338 105.67 -16.38 -49.66
N TRP A 339 105.37 -16.68 -48.38
CA TRP A 339 105.84 -16.22 -47.05
C TRP A 339 105.77 -14.70 -46.79
N GLU A 340 104.73 -14.26 -46.06
CA GLU A 340 104.66 -13.11 -45.10
C GLU A 340 103.19 -12.67 -44.76
N VAL A 341 102.15 -13.25 -45.39
CA VAL A 341 100.76 -12.72 -45.26
C VAL A 341 99.84 -13.50 -44.29
N GLU A 342 99.65 -14.82 -44.45
CA GLU A 342 98.60 -15.59 -43.72
C GLU A 342 98.77 -15.65 -42.19
N LYS A 343 99.94 -15.31 -41.64
CA LYS A 343 100.13 -15.20 -40.18
C LYS A 343 99.24 -14.15 -39.51
N ARG A 344 98.67 -13.20 -40.26
CA ARG A 344 97.80 -12.15 -39.72
C ARG A 344 96.37 -12.61 -39.42
N GLU A 345 95.83 -13.61 -40.11
CA GLU A 345 94.46 -14.09 -39.82
C GLU A 345 94.38 -14.94 -38.55
N ASN A 346 95.45 -15.69 -38.22
CA ASN A 346 95.47 -16.59 -37.06
C ASN A 346 95.43 -15.85 -35.69
N ALA A 347 95.60 -14.52 -35.67
CA ALA A 347 95.37 -13.70 -34.49
C ALA A 347 93.86 -13.41 -34.28
N LEU A 348 93.14 -13.08 -35.34
CA LEU A 348 91.71 -12.72 -35.28
C LEU A 348 90.81 -13.91 -34.88
N LEU A 349 91.25 -15.14 -35.19
CA LEU A 349 90.57 -16.35 -34.71
C LEU A 349 90.68 -16.56 -33.19
N ARG A 350 91.68 -15.99 -32.49
CA ARG A 350 91.80 -16.11 -31.03
C ARG A 350 90.94 -15.10 -30.28
N GLU A 351 90.71 -13.93 -30.85
CA GLU A 351 89.85 -12.90 -30.28
C GLU A 351 88.38 -13.37 -30.26
N ARG A 352 87.85 -13.73 -31.45
CA ARG A 352 86.45 -14.16 -31.61
C ARG A 352 86.09 -15.45 -30.87
N LEU A 353 87.05 -16.34 -30.65
CA LEU A 353 86.82 -17.57 -29.87
C LEU A 353 86.64 -17.29 -28.37
N ASN A 354 87.31 -16.27 -27.84
CA ASN A 354 87.20 -15.87 -26.44
C ASN A 354 85.93 -15.06 -26.16
N ASP A 355 85.51 -14.19 -27.09
CA ASP A 355 84.25 -13.46 -26.95
C ASP A 355 83.04 -14.43 -26.99
N LEU A 356 83.06 -15.42 -27.89
CA LEU A 356 82.05 -16.49 -27.95
C LEU A 356 82.00 -17.35 -26.67
N ALA A 357 83.15 -17.57 -26.02
CA ALA A 357 83.20 -18.29 -24.75
C ALA A 357 82.58 -17.48 -23.60
N ALA A 358 82.72 -16.15 -23.58
CA ALA A 358 82.11 -15.29 -22.58
C ALA A 358 80.57 -15.23 -22.72
N GLU A 359 80.07 -15.18 -23.95
CA GLU A 359 78.62 -15.14 -24.25
C GLU A 359 77.90 -16.45 -23.87
N VAL A 360 78.54 -17.60 -24.04
CA VAL A 360 77.99 -18.91 -23.61
C VAL A 360 77.90 -19.01 -22.08
N VAL A 361 78.88 -18.47 -21.35
CA VAL A 361 78.87 -18.47 -19.87
C VAL A 361 77.76 -17.56 -19.32
N THR A 362 77.54 -16.38 -19.90
CA THR A 362 76.43 -15.51 -19.45
C THR A 362 75.06 -16.12 -19.76
N LEU A 363 74.88 -16.70 -20.95
CA LEU A 363 73.63 -17.39 -21.32
C LEU A 363 73.31 -18.61 -20.44
N THR A 364 74.31 -19.39 -20.02
CA THR A 364 74.09 -20.51 -19.08
C THR A 364 73.72 -20.01 -17.68
N THR A 365 74.40 -18.98 -17.14
CA THR A 365 74.01 -18.39 -15.85
C THR A 365 72.62 -17.74 -15.85
N ALA A 366 72.09 -17.35 -17.01
CA ALA A 366 70.73 -16.83 -17.15
C ALA A 366 69.65 -17.93 -17.26
N LEU A 367 70.04 -19.20 -17.45
CA LEU A 367 69.13 -20.34 -17.63
C LEU A 367 69.03 -21.25 -16.39
N ASP A 368 70.09 -21.37 -15.57
CA ASP A 368 70.10 -22.21 -14.36
C ASP A 368 69.42 -21.56 -13.13
N GLY A 369 69.27 -20.23 -13.11
CA GLY A 369 68.80 -19.48 -11.93
C GLY A 369 69.91 -19.21 -10.91
N GLU A 370 69.58 -18.49 -9.82
CA GLU A 370 70.60 -17.92 -8.90
C GLU A 370 71.39 -18.95 -8.06
N ASP A 371 70.91 -20.19 -7.95
CA ASP A 371 71.46 -21.25 -7.08
C ASP A 371 72.25 -22.35 -7.83
N GLY A 372 72.52 -22.20 -9.13
CA GLY A 372 73.28 -23.19 -9.92
C GLY A 372 74.78 -23.24 -9.56
N GLU A 373 75.36 -24.46 -9.46
CA GLU A 373 76.77 -24.66 -9.08
C GLU A 373 77.80 -23.98 -10.00
N ILE A 374 77.41 -23.66 -11.25
CA ILE A 374 78.26 -22.93 -12.20
C ILE A 374 78.28 -21.42 -11.87
N ALA A 375 77.19 -20.86 -11.36
CA ALA A 375 77.08 -19.44 -11.01
C ALA A 375 77.92 -19.07 -9.76
N THR A 376 78.06 -19.99 -8.80
CA THR A 376 78.91 -19.81 -7.63
C THR A 376 80.40 -19.84 -8.01
N MET A 377 80.84 -20.81 -8.83
CA MET A 377 82.21 -20.84 -9.34
C MET A 377 82.56 -19.60 -10.18
N ALA A 378 81.63 -19.09 -10.97
CA ALA A 378 81.84 -17.84 -11.73
C ALA A 378 82.02 -16.61 -10.81
N LYS A 379 81.32 -16.57 -9.66
CA LYS A 379 81.49 -15.53 -8.63
C LYS A 379 82.87 -15.58 -7.99
N ASP A 380 83.35 -16.77 -7.62
CA ASP A 380 84.67 -16.93 -6.98
C ASP A 380 85.82 -16.55 -7.92
N VAL A 381 85.79 -17.00 -9.19
CA VAL A 381 86.77 -16.60 -10.21
C VAL A 381 86.77 -15.09 -10.47
N ALA A 382 85.61 -14.43 -10.35
CA ALA A 382 85.50 -12.99 -10.44
C ALA A 382 85.96 -12.25 -9.17
N ALA A 383 86.13 -12.93 -8.03
CA ALA A 383 86.60 -12.35 -6.76
C ALA A 383 88.13 -12.40 -6.60
N THR A 384 88.81 -13.38 -7.19
CA THR A 384 90.25 -13.63 -6.99
C THR A 384 91.20 -12.83 -7.91
N ALA A 385 90.73 -11.79 -8.59
CA ALA A 385 91.52 -11.04 -9.58
C ALA A 385 91.95 -9.64 -9.07
N GLU A 386 93.26 -9.47 -8.85
CA GLU A 386 93.88 -8.17 -8.53
C GLU A 386 93.83 -7.18 -9.72
N PRO A 387 93.77 -5.86 -9.48
CA PRO A 387 93.69 -4.85 -10.54
C PRO A 387 95.06 -4.56 -11.19
N ALA A 388 95.19 -4.87 -12.48
CA ALA A 388 96.38 -4.55 -13.27
C ALA A 388 96.32 -3.13 -13.85
N ASN A 389 97.04 -2.19 -13.23
CA ASN A 389 97.24 -0.84 -13.78
C ASN A 389 98.32 -0.85 -14.89
N ASP A 390 97.96 -1.16 -16.13
CA ASP A 390 98.75 -0.76 -17.31
C ASP A 390 97.87 -0.66 -18.58
N ASP A 391 97.98 0.45 -19.32
CA ASP A 391 96.99 0.88 -20.32
C ASP A 391 97.19 0.26 -21.72
N ASN A 392 97.92 -0.86 -21.80
CA ASN A 392 98.24 -1.54 -23.06
C ASN A 392 98.37 -3.08 -22.94
N SER A 393 97.69 -3.70 -21.96
CA SER A 393 97.56 -5.16 -21.85
C SER A 393 96.13 -5.64 -22.20
N PRO A 394 95.96 -6.81 -22.82
CA PRO A 394 94.63 -7.31 -23.20
C PRO A 394 93.80 -7.68 -21.97
N ARG A 395 92.71 -6.91 -21.72
CA ARG A 395 91.78 -7.07 -20.58
C ARG A 395 91.38 -8.52 -20.31
N SER A 396 91.46 -8.92 -19.05
CA SER A 396 91.25 -10.28 -18.58
C SER A 396 89.80 -10.75 -18.80
N LEU A 397 89.63 -12.06 -18.98
CA LEU A 397 88.31 -12.71 -19.11
C LEU A 397 87.38 -12.34 -17.94
N ALA A 398 87.92 -12.31 -16.71
CA ALA A 398 87.17 -11.96 -15.50
C ALA A 398 86.68 -10.50 -15.50
N GLU A 399 87.45 -9.56 -16.07
CA GLU A 399 87.04 -8.16 -16.19
C GLU A 399 85.91 -7.99 -17.22
N ARG A 400 86.00 -8.69 -18.36
CA ARG A 400 84.96 -8.66 -19.41
C ARG A 400 83.63 -9.23 -18.90
N ILE A 401 83.66 -10.34 -18.16
CA ILE A 401 82.47 -10.91 -17.51
C ILE A 401 81.85 -9.92 -16.51
N ARG A 402 82.67 -9.32 -15.64
CA ARG A 402 82.23 -8.33 -14.63
C ARG A 402 81.60 -7.09 -15.30
N ALA A 403 82.15 -6.64 -16.43
CA ALA A 403 81.59 -5.53 -17.21
C ALA A 403 80.21 -5.87 -17.81
N LEU A 404 80.06 -7.03 -18.46
CA LEU A 404 78.79 -7.46 -19.07
C LEU A 404 77.68 -7.67 -18.03
N GLN A 405 77.98 -8.30 -16.90
CA GLN A 405 77.03 -8.44 -15.78
C GLN A 405 76.53 -7.07 -15.27
N SER A 406 77.41 -6.05 -15.22
CA SER A 406 77.05 -4.69 -14.81
C SER A 406 76.20 -3.91 -15.83
N GLN A 407 76.07 -4.43 -17.07
CA GLN A 407 75.17 -3.92 -18.10
C GLN A 407 73.80 -4.60 -18.05
N VAL A 408 73.77 -5.92 -17.85
CA VAL A 408 72.51 -6.69 -17.71
C VAL A 408 71.73 -6.21 -16.47
N ALA A 409 72.41 -5.95 -15.35
CA ALA A 409 71.80 -5.45 -14.12
C ALA A 409 71.33 -3.96 -14.16
N ARG A 410 71.13 -3.38 -15.35
CA ARG A 410 70.60 -2.00 -15.54
C ARG A 410 69.38 -1.93 -16.47
N HIS A 411 68.84 -3.08 -16.86
CA HIS A 411 67.61 -3.23 -17.64
C HIS A 411 66.59 -4.11 -16.89
#